data_AF-A0A0D3J114-F1
#
_entry.id   AF-A0A0D3J114-F1
#
_cell.length_a   1.000
_cell.length_b   1.000
_cell.length_c   1.000
_cell.angle_alpha   90.00
_cell.angle_beta   90.00
_cell.angle_gamma   90.00
#
_symmetry.space_group_name_H-M   'P 1'
#
loop_
_entity.id
_entity.type
_entity.pdbx_description
1 polymer ?
#
loop_
_entity_poly.entity_id
_entity_poly.type
_entity_poly.pdbx_seq_one_letter_code
_entity_poly.pdbx_strand_id
1 'polypeptide(L)'
;MAAISGEAELEEEVNVPDARAHIEYEEAAAALLDGAELAPQLEGIVREDWSSSSFWLRLLPALRPRLRSAELRQQRDRLLALARVPMDGSALHERVVGACYRALTHTVAAPPRYGTDPATDLRGAGMLAPLQLLHFAERRPELLATLYAASLRESNGFPFMVVSINMTQLVLLALRAGALMVPANRAGSVYEVAHSYYEACFLHLYVLWRETQGASVRKPNALLAALRSWDARRGGSRPQRVVSCSDMPHHH
;
A
#
# COMPACT_ATOMS: atom_id res chain seq x y z
N MET A 1 62.33 29.94 10.27
CA MET A 1 61.37 29.48 11.30
C MET A 1 60.03 30.08 10.97
N ALA A 2 59.05 29.20 10.66
CA ALA A 2 57.59 29.28 10.86
C ALA A 2 56.82 30.57 10.42
N ALA A 3 55.60 30.53 9.89
CA ALA A 3 54.62 29.45 9.78
C ALA A 3 53.73 29.73 8.54
N ILE A 4 53.36 28.65 7.82
CA ILE A 4 52.25 28.66 6.87
C ILE A 4 51.03 28.24 7.70
N SER A 5 50.09 29.16 7.87
CA SER A 5 48.77 28.91 8.46
C SER A 5 47.96 28.06 7.49
N GLY A 6 47.81 26.77 7.81
CA GLY A 6 46.80 25.92 7.21
C GLY A 6 45.48 26.12 7.95
N GLU A 7 44.54 26.81 7.32
CA GLU A 7 43.14 26.75 7.71
C GLU A 7 42.63 25.34 7.36
N ALA A 8 42.36 24.54 8.39
CA ALA A 8 41.65 23.29 8.24
C ALA A 8 40.16 23.62 8.06
N GLU A 9 39.71 23.61 6.80
CA GLU A 9 38.29 23.54 6.48
C GLU A 9 37.76 22.21 7.04
N LEU A 10 36.99 22.31 8.12
CA LEU A 10 36.17 21.22 8.63
C LEU A 10 35.04 21.02 7.61
N GLU A 11 35.26 20.12 6.65
CA GLU A 11 34.20 19.55 5.84
C GLU A 11 33.20 18.89 6.81
N GLU A 12 32.03 19.53 6.98
CA GLU A 12 30.88 18.89 7.62
C GLU A 12 30.54 17.65 6.79
N GLU A 13 30.87 16.48 7.35
CA GLU A 13 30.47 15.18 6.83
C GLU A 13 28.93 15.13 6.88
N VAL A 14 28.29 15.54 5.79
CA VAL A 14 26.84 15.42 5.61
C VAL A 14 26.54 13.93 5.75
N ASN A 15 25.93 13.54 6.87
CA ASN A 15 25.48 12.18 7.13
C ASN A 15 24.39 11.81 6.11
N VAL A 16 24.80 11.37 4.93
CA VAL A 16 23.89 10.87 3.90
C VAL A 16 23.32 9.56 4.42
N PRO A 17 21.99 9.45 4.64
CA PRO A 17 21.40 8.22 5.17
C PRO A 17 21.76 7.03 4.29
N ASP A 18 22.31 5.98 4.90
CA ASP A 18 22.67 4.76 4.18
C ASP A 18 21.41 4.13 3.56
N ALA A 19 21.35 4.06 2.23
CA ALA A 19 20.26 3.42 1.49
C ALA A 19 20.08 1.93 1.85
N ARG A 20 21.07 1.31 2.51
CA ARG A 20 21.02 -0.08 3.00
C ARG A 20 20.47 -0.19 4.43
N ALA A 21 20.35 0.92 5.16
CA ALA A 21 19.83 0.91 6.51
C ALA A 21 18.39 0.38 6.54
N HIS A 22 18.12 -0.51 7.48
CA HIS A 22 16.77 -0.99 7.75
C HIS A 22 15.83 0.19 8.03
N ILE A 23 14.57 0.08 7.63
CA ILE A 23 13.52 1.04 7.96
C ILE A 23 12.28 0.25 8.34
N GLU A 24 11.70 0.62 9.48
CA GLU A 24 10.43 0.06 9.95
C GLU A 24 9.26 0.89 9.41
N TYR A 25 8.06 0.31 9.42
CA TYR A 25 6.85 0.97 8.95
C TYR A 25 6.62 2.31 9.64
N GLU A 26 6.79 2.40 10.96
CA GLU A 26 6.52 3.64 11.69
C GLU A 26 7.43 4.79 11.23
N GLU A 27 8.73 4.51 11.07
CA GLU A 27 9.69 5.49 10.55
C GLU A 27 9.36 5.87 9.10
N ALA A 28 9.10 4.88 8.25
CA ALA A 28 8.74 5.11 6.85
C ALA A 28 7.45 5.93 6.72
N ALA A 29 6.44 5.62 7.52
CA ALA A 29 5.15 6.30 7.53
C ALA A 29 5.32 7.75 7.97
N ALA A 30 6.06 8.02 9.04
CA ALA A 30 6.35 9.38 9.49
C ALA A 30 7.08 10.18 8.39
N ALA A 31 8.13 9.61 7.79
CA ALA A 31 8.91 10.28 6.76
C ALA A 31 8.10 10.57 5.48
N LEU A 32 7.24 9.64 5.04
CA LEU A 32 6.47 9.76 3.80
C LEU A 32 5.16 10.54 3.96
N LEU A 33 4.44 10.37 5.08
CA LEU A 33 3.11 10.98 5.29
C LEU A 33 3.18 12.37 5.92
N ASP A 34 4.29 12.70 6.58
CA ASP A 34 4.55 14.03 7.12
C ASP A 34 5.66 14.78 6.34
N GLY A 35 6.22 14.16 5.30
CA GLY A 35 7.28 14.71 4.46
C GLY A 35 6.83 15.88 3.57
N ALA A 36 7.79 16.75 3.23
CA ALA A 36 7.54 17.95 2.41
C ALA A 36 7.09 17.62 0.98
N GLU A 37 7.49 16.48 0.43
CA GLU A 37 7.12 16.03 -0.92
C GLU A 37 5.62 15.77 -1.07
N LEU A 38 4.92 15.54 0.03
CA LEU A 38 3.49 15.27 0.03
C LEU A 38 2.65 16.53 -0.24
N ALA A 39 3.13 17.69 0.21
CA ALA A 39 2.43 18.97 0.10
C ALA A 39 1.98 19.31 -1.34
N PRO A 40 2.86 19.29 -2.37
CA PRO A 40 2.46 19.58 -3.74
C PRO A 40 1.45 18.55 -4.31
N GLN A 41 1.44 17.32 -3.77
CA GLN A 41 0.53 16.28 -4.26
C GLN A 41 -0.91 16.46 -3.77
N LEU A 42 -1.11 17.16 -2.65
CA LEU A 42 -2.42 17.40 -2.04
C LEU A 42 -3.36 18.22 -2.94
N GLU A 43 -2.83 19.09 -3.79
CA GLU A 43 -3.64 19.91 -4.70
C GLU A 43 -4.32 19.06 -5.79
N GLY A 44 -3.66 18.00 -6.25
CA GLY A 44 -4.12 17.14 -7.34
C GLY A 44 -4.97 15.93 -6.92
N ILE A 45 -5.30 15.77 -5.64
CA ILE A 45 -6.01 14.56 -5.19
C ILE A 45 -7.48 14.55 -5.62
N VAL A 46 -7.93 13.41 -6.11
CA VAL A 46 -9.35 13.10 -6.26
C VAL A 46 -9.83 12.49 -4.93
N ARG A 47 -10.58 13.28 -4.15
CA ARG A 47 -11.10 12.88 -2.82
C ARG A 47 -12.27 11.93 -2.89
N GLU A 48 -13.12 12.12 -3.90
CA GLU A 48 -14.36 11.40 -4.07
C GLU A 48 -14.55 11.06 -5.55
N ASP A 49 -14.93 9.83 -5.83
CA ASP A 49 -15.35 9.36 -7.14
C ASP A 49 -16.56 8.44 -6.98
N TRP A 50 -17.73 8.98 -7.28
CA TRP A 50 -19.02 8.27 -7.20
C TRP A 50 -19.54 7.85 -8.58
N SER A 51 -18.70 7.89 -9.62
CA SER A 51 -19.09 7.58 -11.01
C SER A 51 -19.76 6.21 -11.15
N SER A 52 -19.27 5.24 -10.37
CA SER A 52 -19.73 3.85 -10.35
C SER A 52 -20.76 3.54 -9.26
N SER A 53 -21.25 4.56 -8.53
CA SER A 53 -22.19 4.38 -7.43
C SER A 53 -23.66 4.35 -7.88
N SER A 54 -24.53 3.79 -7.04
CA SER A 54 -25.98 3.76 -7.29
C SER A 54 -26.55 5.15 -7.54
N PHE A 55 -27.59 5.23 -8.38
CA PHE A 55 -28.24 6.47 -8.81
C PHE A 55 -28.53 7.44 -7.65
N TRP A 56 -29.07 6.93 -6.53
CA TRP A 56 -29.41 7.75 -5.37
C TRP A 56 -28.20 8.39 -4.68
N LEU A 57 -27.06 7.70 -4.61
CA LEU A 57 -25.83 8.26 -4.04
C LEU A 57 -25.20 9.32 -4.97
N ARG A 58 -25.44 9.19 -6.28
CA ARG A 58 -25.07 10.22 -7.27
C ARG A 58 -25.96 11.46 -7.13
N LEU A 59 -27.27 11.29 -6.99
CA LEU A 59 -28.25 12.38 -6.94
C LEU A 59 -28.36 13.09 -5.58
N LEU A 60 -28.09 12.39 -4.46
CA LEU A 60 -28.29 12.92 -3.10
C LEU A 60 -26.98 12.92 -2.28
N PRO A 61 -26.16 13.98 -2.35
CA PRO A 61 -24.88 14.07 -1.63
C PRO A 61 -24.99 14.00 -0.10
N ALA A 62 -26.17 14.26 0.46
CA ALA A 62 -26.44 14.14 1.89
C ALA A 62 -26.42 12.68 2.38
N LEU A 63 -26.65 11.71 1.49
CA LEU A 63 -26.64 10.27 1.82
C LEU A 63 -25.24 9.65 1.72
N ARG A 64 -24.25 10.39 1.23
CA ARG A 64 -22.87 9.89 1.08
C ARG A 64 -22.20 9.77 2.46
N PRO A 65 -21.58 8.63 2.78
CA PRO A 65 -20.71 8.50 3.95
C PRO A 65 -19.64 9.58 4.00
N ARG A 66 -19.39 10.14 5.18
CA ARG A 66 -18.37 11.19 5.41
C ARG A 66 -17.52 10.87 6.62
N LEU A 67 -16.27 11.33 6.59
CA LEU A 67 -15.40 11.32 7.77
C LEU A 67 -15.84 12.42 8.74
N ARG A 68 -15.90 12.07 10.03
CA ARG A 68 -16.47 12.94 11.07
C ARG A 68 -15.48 14.01 11.54
N SER A 69 -14.19 13.69 11.64
CA SER A 69 -13.17 14.61 12.15
C SER A 69 -12.33 15.23 11.02
N ALA A 70 -11.68 16.36 11.33
CA ALA A 70 -10.69 16.96 10.43
C ALA A 70 -9.45 16.07 10.27
N GLU A 71 -9.02 15.43 11.36
CA GLU A 71 -7.90 14.50 11.39
C GLU A 71 -8.09 13.31 10.43
N LEU A 72 -9.25 12.66 10.47
CA LEU A 72 -9.54 11.55 9.53
C LEU A 72 -9.51 12.03 8.07
N ARG A 73 -10.03 13.22 7.79
CA ARG A 73 -9.96 13.81 6.44
C ARG A 73 -8.52 14.07 6.02
N GLN A 74 -7.67 14.55 6.93
CA GLN A 74 -6.25 14.73 6.68
C GLN A 74 -5.56 13.39 6.37
N GLN A 75 -5.80 12.35 7.17
CA GLN A 75 -5.24 11.01 6.92
C GLN A 75 -5.64 10.47 5.53
N ARG A 76 -6.92 10.58 5.16
CA ARG A 76 -7.38 10.22 3.81
C ARG A 76 -6.62 10.99 2.74
N ASP A 77 -6.54 12.31 2.88
CA ASP A 77 -5.92 13.18 1.88
C ASP A 77 -4.42 12.87 1.74
N ARG A 78 -3.73 12.54 2.84
CA ARG A 78 -2.33 12.09 2.84
C ARG A 78 -2.14 10.76 2.12
N LEU A 79 -3.00 9.76 2.33
CA LEU A 79 -2.93 8.50 1.57
C LEU A 79 -3.14 8.74 0.07
N LEU A 80 -4.13 9.56 -0.29
CA LEU A 80 -4.42 9.89 -1.68
C LEU A 80 -3.27 10.67 -2.34
N ALA A 81 -2.60 11.54 -1.58
CA ALA A 81 -1.43 12.30 -2.04
C ALA A 81 -0.19 11.41 -2.17
N LEU A 82 0.06 10.51 -1.21
CA LEU A 82 1.20 9.60 -1.26
C LEU A 82 1.11 8.65 -2.45
N ALA A 83 -0.11 8.27 -2.84
CA ALA A 83 -0.35 7.50 -4.06
C ALA A 83 0.02 8.23 -5.37
N ARG A 84 0.24 9.56 -5.30
CA ARG A 84 0.72 10.38 -6.42
C ARG A 84 2.22 10.65 -6.36
N VAL A 85 2.89 10.38 -5.25
CA VAL A 85 4.34 10.51 -5.13
C VAL A 85 4.99 9.40 -5.95
N PRO A 86 5.69 9.71 -7.05
CA PRO A 86 6.42 8.70 -7.81
C PRO A 86 7.62 8.21 -7.00
N MET A 87 8.02 6.97 -7.22
CA MET A 87 9.31 6.51 -6.73
C MET A 87 10.43 7.23 -7.46
N ASP A 88 11.45 7.63 -6.72
CA ASP A 88 12.69 8.20 -7.23
C ASP A 88 13.90 7.46 -6.63
N GLY A 89 15.10 7.95 -6.93
CA GLY A 89 16.35 7.41 -6.38
C GLY A 89 16.73 7.96 -5.00
N SER A 90 15.79 8.55 -4.24
CA SER A 90 16.09 9.05 -2.89
C SER A 90 16.41 7.90 -1.94
N ALA A 91 17.29 8.16 -0.98
CA ALA A 91 17.66 7.16 0.03
C ALA A 91 16.45 6.64 0.81
N LEU A 92 15.45 7.48 1.08
CA LEU A 92 14.21 7.06 1.75
C LEU A 92 13.44 6.03 0.91
N HIS A 93 13.21 6.32 -0.37
CA HIS A 93 12.46 5.41 -1.25
C HIS A 93 13.21 4.10 -1.46
N GLU A 94 14.52 4.15 -1.65
CA GLU A 94 15.36 2.95 -1.74
C GLU A 94 15.31 2.11 -0.46
N ARG A 95 15.34 2.74 0.73
CA ARG A 95 15.22 2.03 2.03
C ARG A 95 13.88 1.33 2.18
N VAL A 96 12.77 2.01 1.89
CA VAL A 96 11.40 1.46 2.02
C VAL A 96 11.21 0.27 1.09
N VAL A 97 11.65 0.41 -0.15
CA VAL A 97 11.54 -0.62 -1.17
C VAL A 97 12.49 -1.79 -0.87
N GLY A 98 13.70 -1.50 -0.38
CA GLY A 98 14.64 -2.50 0.14
C GLY A 98 14.07 -3.29 1.33
N ALA A 99 13.36 -2.63 2.24
CA ALA A 99 12.68 -3.30 3.36
C ALA A 99 11.59 -4.26 2.86
N CYS A 100 10.77 -3.84 1.89
CA CYS A 100 9.80 -4.72 1.24
C CYS A 100 10.46 -5.94 0.58
N TYR A 101 11.57 -5.74 -0.14
CA TYR A 101 12.29 -6.82 -0.81
C TYR A 101 12.85 -7.85 0.19
N ARG A 102 13.46 -7.38 1.28
CA ARG A 102 13.97 -8.25 2.35
C ARG A 102 12.85 -9.00 3.05
N ALA A 103 11.71 -8.33 3.29
CA ALA A 103 10.54 -8.96 3.89
C ALA A 103 9.96 -10.10 3.04
N LEU A 104 9.98 -9.96 1.71
CA LEU A 104 9.50 -11.01 0.79
C LEU A 104 10.50 -12.14 0.60
N THR A 105 11.76 -11.80 0.38
CA THR A 105 12.77 -12.78 -0.07
C THR A 105 13.55 -13.42 1.07
N HIS A 106 13.48 -12.84 2.28
CA HIS A 106 14.33 -13.18 3.42
C HIS A 106 15.84 -13.12 3.10
N THR A 107 16.22 -12.35 2.07
CA THR A 107 17.63 -12.15 1.70
C THR A 107 18.19 -10.89 2.37
N VAL A 108 19.49 -10.89 2.63
CA VAL A 108 20.24 -9.68 3.04
C VAL A 108 20.78 -8.89 1.84
N ALA A 109 20.62 -9.44 0.63
CA ALA A 109 21.08 -8.80 -0.59
C ALA A 109 20.26 -7.53 -0.85
N ALA A 110 20.92 -6.51 -1.38
CA ALA A 110 20.21 -5.36 -1.92
C ALA A 110 19.28 -5.82 -3.06
N PRO A 111 18.08 -5.24 -3.19
CA PRO A 111 17.25 -5.52 -4.34
C PRO A 111 18.00 -5.16 -5.64
N PRO A 112 17.79 -5.90 -6.73
CA PRO A 112 18.23 -5.43 -8.04
C PRO A 112 17.63 -4.05 -8.30
N ARG A 113 18.44 -3.13 -8.86
CA ARG A 113 17.97 -1.78 -9.19
C ARG A 113 16.75 -1.86 -10.12
N TYR A 114 15.71 -1.12 -9.76
CA TYR A 114 14.42 -1.05 -10.45
C TYR A 114 14.60 -0.36 -11.80
N GLY A 115 14.51 -1.13 -12.90
CA GLY A 115 14.45 -0.63 -14.27
C GLY A 115 15.47 0.47 -14.63
N THR A 116 15.19 1.19 -15.72
CA THR A 116 15.90 2.44 -16.06
C THR A 116 15.15 3.69 -15.57
N ASP A 117 13.91 3.54 -15.11
CA ASP A 117 13.05 4.62 -14.59
C ASP A 117 12.09 4.09 -13.49
N PRO A 118 12.46 4.19 -12.20
CA PRO A 118 11.68 3.71 -11.05
C PRO A 118 10.27 4.32 -10.95
N ALA A 119 10.07 5.52 -11.51
CA ALA A 119 8.78 6.19 -11.49
C ALA A 119 7.71 5.42 -12.29
N THR A 120 8.13 4.56 -13.22
CA THR A 120 7.22 3.79 -14.06
C THR A 120 6.66 2.53 -13.39
N ASP A 121 7.31 2.03 -12.34
CA ASP A 121 6.97 0.74 -11.73
C ASP A 121 5.76 0.82 -10.77
N LEU A 122 5.45 2.01 -10.23
CA LEU A 122 4.36 2.22 -9.25
C LEU A 122 3.13 2.96 -9.81
N ARG A 123 2.94 2.97 -11.14
CA ARG A 123 1.90 3.78 -11.79
C ARG A 123 0.50 3.53 -11.20
N GLY A 124 -0.11 4.61 -10.72
CA GLY A 124 -1.46 4.62 -10.14
C GLY A 124 -1.54 4.36 -8.63
N ALA A 125 -0.43 4.03 -7.96
CA ALA A 125 -0.38 3.82 -6.51
C ALA A 125 0.83 4.43 -5.80
N GLY A 126 1.87 4.89 -6.53
CA GLY A 126 2.99 5.66 -5.98
C GLY A 126 3.68 5.01 -4.79
N MET A 127 4.30 5.83 -3.93
CA MET A 127 4.95 5.39 -2.71
C MET A 127 3.99 4.83 -1.63
N LEU A 128 2.67 4.94 -1.83
CA LEU A 128 1.70 4.26 -0.95
C LEU A 128 1.80 2.74 -1.09
N ALA A 129 2.03 2.21 -2.30
CA ALA A 129 2.09 0.77 -2.53
C ALA A 129 3.19 0.06 -1.71
N PRO A 130 4.46 0.49 -1.75
CA PRO A 130 5.48 -0.12 -0.91
C PRO A 130 5.26 0.15 0.59
N LEU A 131 4.72 1.32 0.98
CA LEU A 131 4.37 1.58 2.39
C LEU A 131 3.32 0.59 2.92
N GLN A 132 2.28 0.26 2.14
CA GLN A 132 1.28 -0.72 2.54
C GLN A 132 1.84 -2.15 2.61
N LEU A 133 2.75 -2.50 1.71
CA LEU A 133 3.43 -3.80 1.74
C LEU A 133 4.34 -3.92 2.98
N LEU A 134 5.06 -2.87 3.35
CA LEU A 134 5.88 -2.84 4.55
C LEU A 134 5.01 -3.03 5.82
N HIS A 135 3.90 -2.31 5.92
CA HIS A 135 2.92 -2.54 7.00
C HIS A 135 2.45 -4.00 7.05
N PHE A 136 2.12 -4.58 5.90
CA PHE A 136 1.65 -5.96 5.81
C PHE A 136 2.72 -6.96 6.26
N ALA A 137 3.97 -6.75 5.85
CA ALA A 137 5.11 -7.57 6.24
C ALA A 137 5.31 -7.60 7.77
N GLU A 138 5.23 -6.44 8.41
CA GLU A 138 5.41 -6.35 9.86
C GLU A 138 4.21 -6.90 10.61
N ARG A 139 2.99 -6.66 10.12
CA ARG A 139 1.77 -7.05 10.83
C ARG A 139 1.42 -8.53 10.68
N ARG A 140 1.70 -9.13 9.52
CA ARG A 140 1.28 -10.48 9.13
C ARG A 140 2.36 -11.23 8.32
N PRO A 141 3.58 -11.40 8.86
CA PRO A 141 4.72 -11.96 8.12
C PRO A 141 4.46 -13.38 7.59
N GLU A 142 3.79 -14.24 8.36
CA GLU A 142 3.50 -15.62 7.97
C GLU A 142 2.55 -15.71 6.76
N LEU A 143 1.52 -14.85 6.75
CA LEU A 143 0.58 -14.78 5.64
C LEU A 143 1.27 -14.22 4.38
N LEU A 144 2.11 -13.20 4.55
CA LEU A 144 2.89 -12.63 3.46
C LEU A 144 3.82 -13.68 2.84
N ALA A 145 4.56 -14.43 3.67
CA ALA A 145 5.43 -15.51 3.21
C ALA A 145 4.65 -16.59 2.46
N THR A 146 3.48 -16.98 2.97
CA THR A 146 2.59 -17.95 2.30
C THR A 146 2.13 -17.46 0.92
N LEU A 147 1.70 -16.20 0.83
CA LEU A 147 1.28 -15.57 -0.42
C LEU A 147 2.43 -15.43 -1.42
N TYR A 148 3.62 -15.05 -0.93
CA TYR A 148 4.81 -14.92 -1.76
C TYR A 148 5.25 -16.27 -2.30
N ALA A 149 5.29 -17.32 -1.47
CA ALA A 149 5.58 -18.69 -1.91
C ALA A 149 4.55 -19.17 -2.96
N ALA A 150 3.26 -18.87 -2.78
CA ALA A 150 2.23 -19.18 -3.77
C ALA A 150 2.46 -18.45 -5.10
N SER A 151 2.96 -17.21 -5.05
CA SER A 151 3.25 -16.40 -6.23
C SER A 151 4.41 -16.94 -7.08
N LEU A 152 5.33 -17.71 -6.47
CA LEU A 152 6.51 -18.27 -7.12
C LEU A 152 6.28 -19.65 -7.77
N ARG A 153 5.09 -20.25 -7.63
CA ARG A 153 4.83 -21.58 -8.17
C ARG A 153 4.86 -21.60 -9.71
N GLU A 154 5.59 -22.53 -10.29
CA GLU A 154 5.77 -22.62 -11.75
C GLU A 154 4.47 -22.77 -12.54
N SER A 155 3.51 -23.54 -12.01
CA SER A 155 2.29 -23.88 -12.74
C SER A 155 1.18 -22.83 -12.62
N ASN A 156 1.18 -22.02 -11.57
CA ASN A 156 0.07 -21.10 -11.25
C ASN A 156 0.46 -19.90 -10.36
N GLY A 157 1.73 -19.51 -10.44
CA GLY A 157 2.26 -18.30 -9.83
C GLY A 157 1.72 -17.02 -10.47
N PHE A 158 2.10 -15.89 -9.88
CA PHE A 158 1.68 -14.56 -10.31
C PHE A 158 2.72 -13.51 -9.97
N PRO A 159 2.77 -12.38 -10.70
CA PRO A 159 3.70 -11.30 -10.38
C PRO A 159 3.28 -10.60 -9.07
N PHE A 160 3.88 -11.00 -7.95
CA PHE A 160 3.49 -10.55 -6.60
C PHE A 160 3.41 -9.03 -6.47
N MET A 161 4.46 -8.31 -6.89
CA MET A 161 4.50 -6.85 -6.75
C MET A 161 3.44 -6.14 -7.60
N VAL A 162 3.18 -6.64 -8.82
CA VAL A 162 2.10 -6.10 -9.68
C VAL A 162 0.74 -6.30 -9.00
N VAL A 163 0.52 -7.47 -8.40
CA VAL A 163 -0.71 -7.75 -7.64
C VAL A 163 -0.82 -6.84 -6.41
N SER A 164 0.27 -6.65 -5.66
CA SER A 164 0.36 -5.74 -4.50
C SER A 164 -0.03 -4.30 -4.85
N ILE A 165 0.54 -3.76 -5.93
CA ILE A 165 0.23 -2.42 -6.44
C ILE A 165 -1.26 -2.32 -6.78
N ASN A 166 -1.82 -3.35 -7.41
CA ASN A 166 -3.25 -3.37 -7.70
C ASN A 166 -4.13 -3.44 -6.46
N MET A 167 -3.72 -4.13 -5.39
CA MET A 167 -4.45 -4.10 -4.12
C MET A 167 -4.48 -2.69 -3.53
N THR A 168 -3.36 -1.97 -3.63
CA THR A 168 -3.29 -0.54 -3.25
C THR A 168 -4.25 0.31 -4.09
N GLN A 169 -4.37 0.04 -5.39
CA GLN A 169 -5.36 0.72 -6.24
C GLN A 169 -6.80 0.41 -5.81
N LEU A 170 -7.11 -0.81 -5.38
CA LEU A 170 -8.43 -1.15 -4.82
C LEU A 170 -8.71 -0.37 -3.53
N VAL A 171 -7.70 -0.19 -2.66
CA VAL A 171 -7.82 0.67 -1.47
C VAL A 171 -8.16 2.11 -1.88
N LEU A 172 -7.46 2.66 -2.86
CA LEU A 172 -7.70 4.02 -3.36
C LEU A 172 -9.10 4.17 -3.97
N LEU A 173 -9.58 3.18 -4.71
CA LEU A 173 -10.94 3.14 -5.22
C LEU A 173 -11.97 3.10 -4.08
N ALA A 174 -11.78 2.24 -3.08
CA ALA A 174 -12.66 2.13 -1.92
C ALA A 174 -12.68 3.43 -1.07
N LEU A 175 -11.54 4.11 -0.95
CA LEU A 175 -11.45 5.44 -0.33
C LEU A 175 -12.27 6.48 -1.12
N ARG A 176 -12.08 6.57 -2.44
CA ARG A 176 -12.79 7.56 -3.28
C ARG A 176 -14.29 7.28 -3.38
N ALA A 177 -14.70 6.02 -3.36
CA ALA A 177 -16.10 5.61 -3.36
C ALA A 177 -16.77 5.74 -1.98
N GLY A 178 -16.04 6.20 -0.96
CA GLY A 178 -16.58 6.38 0.39
C GLY A 178 -16.84 5.07 1.16
N ALA A 179 -16.44 3.91 0.62
CA ALA A 179 -16.66 2.60 1.23
C ALA A 179 -15.94 2.47 2.59
N LEU A 180 -14.79 3.13 2.74
CA LEU A 180 -13.99 3.08 3.96
C LEU A 180 -14.37 4.13 5.01
N MET A 181 -15.31 5.05 4.73
CA MET A 181 -15.61 6.16 5.65
C MET A 181 -16.24 5.69 6.96
N VAL A 182 -17.24 4.79 6.88
CA VAL A 182 -17.91 4.24 8.06
C VAL A 182 -16.94 3.44 8.95
N PRO A 183 -16.17 2.46 8.42
CA PRO A 183 -15.21 1.75 9.25
C PRO A 183 -14.11 2.68 9.78
N ALA A 184 -13.61 3.65 9.01
CA ALA A 184 -12.61 4.60 9.50
C ALA A 184 -13.14 5.47 10.66
N ASN A 185 -14.40 5.92 10.58
CA ASN A 185 -15.03 6.63 11.70
C ASN A 185 -15.19 5.77 12.95
N ARG A 186 -15.35 4.45 12.80
CA ARG A 186 -15.47 3.51 13.93
C ARG A 186 -14.11 3.20 14.55
N ALA A 187 -13.09 3.00 13.71
CA ALA A 187 -11.73 2.73 14.14
C ALA A 187 -11.02 3.98 14.69
N GLY A 188 -11.43 5.18 14.26
CA GLY A 188 -10.72 6.42 14.57
C GLY A 188 -9.45 6.59 13.74
N SER A 189 -9.22 5.76 12.72
CA SER A 189 -8.05 5.82 11.85
C SER A 189 -8.41 5.43 10.41
N VAL A 190 -8.09 6.28 9.45
CA VAL A 190 -8.15 5.94 8.01
C VAL A 190 -6.98 5.06 7.62
N TYR A 191 -5.80 5.30 8.20
CA TYR A 191 -4.59 4.51 7.92
C TYR A 191 -4.81 3.04 8.26
N GLU A 192 -5.28 2.74 9.47
CA GLU A 192 -5.52 1.37 9.92
C GLU A 192 -6.53 0.64 9.04
N VAL A 193 -7.63 1.31 8.67
CA VAL A 193 -8.67 0.73 7.82
C VAL A 193 -8.18 0.53 6.39
N ALA A 194 -7.35 1.44 5.85
CA ALA A 194 -6.77 1.30 4.52
C ALA A 194 -5.79 0.13 4.45
N HIS A 195 -4.93 -0.04 5.46
CA HIS A 195 -4.02 -1.19 5.55
C HIS A 195 -4.78 -2.50 5.77
N SER A 196 -5.78 -2.51 6.65
CA SER A 196 -6.63 -3.69 6.87
C SER A 196 -7.40 -4.10 5.62
N TYR A 197 -7.86 -3.12 4.82
CA TYR A 197 -8.53 -3.39 3.56
C TYR A 197 -7.58 -4.00 2.52
N TYR A 198 -6.35 -3.46 2.43
CA TYR A 198 -5.28 -4.03 1.61
C TYR A 198 -4.98 -5.49 1.97
N GLU A 199 -4.83 -5.80 3.26
CA GLU A 199 -4.64 -7.17 3.76
C GLU A 199 -5.83 -8.09 3.42
N ALA A 200 -7.06 -7.57 3.56
CA ALA A 200 -8.27 -8.31 3.23
C ALA A 200 -8.38 -8.65 1.73
N CYS A 201 -7.90 -7.77 0.85
CA CYS A 201 -7.81 -8.06 -0.58
C CYS A 201 -6.83 -9.22 -0.87
N PHE A 202 -5.68 -9.25 -0.17
CA PHE A 202 -4.72 -10.35 -0.26
C PHE A 202 -5.27 -11.68 0.26
N LEU A 203 -5.96 -11.65 1.40
CA LEU A 203 -6.65 -12.83 1.92
C LEU A 203 -7.69 -13.36 0.93
N HIS A 204 -8.48 -12.48 0.33
CA HIS A 204 -9.46 -12.89 -0.66
C HIS A 204 -8.81 -13.49 -1.90
N LEU A 205 -7.72 -12.90 -2.38
CA LEU A 205 -6.90 -13.48 -3.44
C LEU A 205 -6.45 -14.90 -3.08
N TYR A 206 -5.93 -15.10 -1.88
CA TYR A 206 -5.44 -16.41 -1.45
C TYR A 206 -6.55 -17.47 -1.48
N VAL A 207 -7.72 -17.14 -0.95
CA VAL A 207 -8.90 -18.03 -0.97
C VAL A 207 -9.29 -18.36 -2.40
N LEU A 208 -9.43 -17.35 -3.26
CA LEU A 208 -9.78 -17.55 -4.67
C LEU A 208 -8.72 -18.38 -5.42
N TRP A 209 -7.44 -18.13 -5.15
CA TRP A 209 -6.34 -18.90 -5.73
C TRP A 209 -6.42 -20.38 -5.32
N ARG A 210 -6.71 -20.67 -4.05
CA ARG A 210 -6.88 -22.04 -3.56
C ARG A 210 -8.09 -22.73 -4.19
N GLU A 211 -9.24 -22.08 -4.20
CA GLU A 211 -10.49 -22.63 -4.74
C GLU A 211 -10.41 -22.92 -6.24
N THR A 212 -9.70 -22.07 -6.98
CA THR A 212 -9.56 -22.20 -8.44
C THR A 212 -8.31 -22.97 -8.86
N GLN A 213 -7.55 -23.54 -7.92
CA GLN A 213 -6.24 -24.14 -8.16
C GLN A 213 -5.30 -23.21 -8.97
N GLY A 214 -5.46 -21.90 -8.80
CA GLY A 214 -4.72 -20.82 -9.48
C GLY A 214 -5.16 -20.54 -10.92
N ALA A 215 -6.21 -21.18 -11.44
CA ALA A 215 -6.72 -20.94 -12.80
C ALA A 215 -7.18 -19.49 -13.01
N SER A 216 -7.80 -18.87 -12.00
CA SER A 216 -8.26 -17.47 -12.06
C SER A 216 -7.10 -16.46 -12.02
N VAL A 217 -5.99 -16.85 -11.39
CA VAL A 217 -4.84 -15.97 -11.11
C VAL A 217 -3.85 -15.90 -12.29
N ARG A 218 -3.82 -16.92 -13.16
CA ARG A 218 -3.02 -16.94 -14.40
C ARG A 218 -3.26 -15.75 -15.33
N LYS A 219 -4.42 -15.09 -15.20
CA LYS A 219 -4.74 -13.87 -15.95
C LYS A 219 -4.86 -12.73 -14.94
N PRO A 220 -3.83 -11.90 -14.75
CA PRO A 220 -3.86 -10.77 -13.81
C PRO A 220 -5.14 -9.93 -13.96
N ASN A 221 -5.57 -9.64 -15.19
CA ASN A 221 -6.80 -8.89 -15.44
C ASN A 221 -8.09 -9.60 -14.98
N ALA A 222 -8.14 -10.94 -15.06
CA ALA A 222 -9.30 -11.70 -14.59
C ALA A 222 -9.36 -11.73 -13.06
N LEU A 223 -8.21 -11.86 -12.41
CA LEU A 223 -8.08 -11.71 -10.97
C LEU A 223 -8.54 -10.31 -10.51
N LEU A 224 -8.10 -9.26 -11.20
CA LEU A 224 -8.52 -7.89 -10.90
C LEU A 224 -10.03 -7.70 -11.10
N ALA A 225 -10.59 -8.28 -12.15
CA ALA A 225 -12.04 -8.26 -12.37
C ALA A 225 -12.79 -8.99 -11.24
N ALA A 226 -12.28 -10.14 -10.78
CA ALA A 226 -12.87 -10.89 -9.67
C ALA A 226 -12.83 -10.11 -8.36
N LEU A 227 -11.68 -9.49 -8.04
CA LEU A 227 -11.50 -8.65 -6.85
C LEU A 227 -12.40 -7.42 -6.88
N ARG A 228 -12.47 -6.72 -8.02
CA ARG A 228 -13.39 -5.58 -8.22
C ARG A 228 -14.85 -5.99 -8.08
N SER A 229 -15.21 -7.17 -8.59
CA SER A 229 -16.57 -7.70 -8.46
C SER A 229 -16.90 -8.07 -7.01
N TRP A 230 -15.94 -8.62 -6.28
CA TRP A 230 -16.09 -8.93 -4.86
C TRP A 230 -16.26 -7.67 -4.01
N ASP A 231 -15.47 -6.62 -4.28
CA ASP A 231 -15.60 -5.32 -3.63
C ASP A 231 -16.97 -4.69 -3.93
N ALA A 232 -17.38 -4.65 -5.20
CA ALA A 232 -18.68 -4.11 -5.61
C ALA A 232 -19.86 -4.80 -4.91
N ARG A 233 -19.80 -6.13 -4.70
CA ARG A 233 -20.83 -6.88 -3.96
C ARG A 233 -20.92 -6.49 -2.49
N ARG A 234 -19.81 -6.10 -1.86
CA ARG A 234 -19.79 -5.60 -0.48
C ARG A 234 -20.35 -4.18 -0.35
N GLY A 235 -20.17 -3.36 -1.38
CA GLY A 235 -20.76 -2.02 -1.45
C GLY A 235 -22.30 -1.99 -1.53
N GLY A 236 -22.95 -3.12 -1.84
CA GLY A 236 -24.40 -3.20 -2.09
C GLY A 236 -25.21 -4.14 -1.19
N SER A 237 -24.62 -4.85 -0.22
CA SER A 237 -25.37 -5.82 0.60
C SER A 237 -24.77 -6.02 2.00
N ARG A 238 -25.69 -6.13 2.97
CA ARG A 238 -25.57 -6.32 4.43
C ARG A 238 -24.21 -6.80 4.98
N PRO A 239 -23.81 -6.33 6.20
CA PRO A 239 -22.57 -6.74 6.83
C PRO A 239 -22.62 -8.24 7.12
N GLN A 240 -21.79 -9.03 6.43
CA GLN A 240 -21.41 -10.35 6.92
C GLN A 240 -20.13 -10.24 7.74
N ARG A 241 -20.04 -11.07 8.78
CA ARG A 241 -18.95 -11.13 9.75
C ARG A 241 -17.60 -11.07 9.02
N VAL A 242 -16.75 -10.15 9.48
CA VAL A 242 -15.31 -10.22 9.25
C VAL A 242 -14.88 -11.61 9.71
N VAL A 243 -14.37 -12.43 8.78
CA VAL A 243 -13.76 -13.71 9.13
C VAL A 243 -12.56 -13.35 10.01
N SER A 244 -12.65 -13.72 11.28
CA SER A 244 -11.58 -13.49 12.24
C SER A 244 -10.45 -14.46 11.91
N CYS A 245 -9.20 -14.07 12.18
CA CYS A 245 -8.04 -14.96 12.05
C CYS A 245 -8.20 -16.26 12.86
N SER A 246 -9.07 -16.25 13.89
CA SER A 246 -9.46 -17.41 14.71
C SER A 246 -10.40 -18.39 14.03
N ASP A 247 -10.96 -18.05 12.86
CA ASP A 247 -11.86 -18.93 12.09
C ASP A 247 -11.11 -19.80 11.06
N MET A 248 -9.77 -19.74 11.08
CA MET A 248 -8.91 -20.56 10.22
C MET A 248 -8.79 -21.98 10.81
N PRO A 249 -9.07 -23.05 10.04
CA PRO A 249 -8.80 -24.40 10.52
C PRO A 249 -7.29 -24.59 10.67
N HIS A 250 -6.84 -24.80 11.90
CA HIS A 250 -5.50 -25.29 12.20
C HIS A 250 -5.43 -26.75 11.73
N HIS A 251 -4.67 -27.01 10.68
CA HIS A 251 -4.31 -28.37 10.28
C HIS A 251 -2.80 -28.54 10.38
N HIS A 252 -2.43 -29.40 11.32
CA HIS A 252 -1.12 -30.03 11.46
C HIS A 252 -0.72 -30.79 10.19
#